data_AF-A0A8H3XK84-F1
#
_entry.id   AF-A0A8H3XK84-F1
#
_cell.length_a   1.000
_cell.length_b   1.000
_cell.length_c   1.000
_cell.angle_alpha   90.00
_cell.angle_beta   90.00
_cell.angle_gamma   90.00
#
_symmetry.space_group_name_H-M   'P 1'
#
loop_
_entity.id
_entity.type
_entity.pdbx_description
1 polymer ?
#
loop_
_entity_poly.entity_id
_entity_poly.type
_entity_poly.pdbx_seq_one_letter_code
_entity_poly.pdbx_strand_id
1 'polypeptide(L)'
;MVADAEKYRAEDEKVAQRIQARNALESYSYNLRNTLQDEKVAGKIDIDDKRKLEDVIKEAITWFENNQEAVKEEYEQKQKSFEETANPIMMKHYG
;
A
#
# COMPACT_ATOMS: atom_id res chain seq x y z
N MET A 1 4.33 -9.56 37.97
CA MET A 1 4.47 -10.61 36.94
C MET A 1 3.15 -11.01 36.26
N VAL A 2 2.12 -10.14 36.23
CA VAL A 2 0.99 -10.23 35.28
C VAL A 2 1.00 -8.99 34.38
N ALA A 3 1.20 -7.81 34.99
CA ALA A 3 1.38 -6.54 34.27
C ALA A 3 2.55 -6.55 33.25
N ASP A 4 3.65 -7.25 33.54
CA ASP A 4 4.77 -7.41 32.59
C ASP A 4 4.34 -8.22 31.36
N ALA A 5 3.63 -9.33 31.57
CA ALA A 5 3.15 -10.19 30.49
C ALA A 5 2.10 -9.49 29.61
N GLU A 6 1.21 -8.69 30.21
CA GLU A 6 0.24 -7.88 29.47
C GLU A 6 0.93 -6.78 28.65
N LYS A 7 1.97 -6.15 29.20
CA LYS A 7 2.76 -5.14 28.50
C LYS A 7 3.45 -5.73 27.27
N TYR A 8 4.17 -6.85 27.44
CA TYR A 8 4.83 -7.51 26.31
C TYR A 8 3.85 -7.90 25.22
N ARG A 9 2.70 -8.49 25.60
CA ARG A 9 1.65 -8.86 24.64
C ARG A 9 1.14 -7.66 23.84
N ALA A 10 0.94 -6.51 24.48
CA ALA A 10 0.49 -5.30 23.79
C ALA A 10 1.56 -4.71 22.86
N GLU A 11 2.83 -4.82 23.23
CA GLU A 11 3.95 -4.40 22.36
C GLU A 11 4.09 -5.32 21.14
N ASP A 12 4.02 -6.65 21.34
CA ASP A 12 4.02 -7.65 20.26
C ASP A 12 2.86 -7.43 19.29
N GLU A 13 1.65 -7.18 19.80
CA GLU A 13 0.46 -6.92 18.96
C GLU A 13 0.62 -5.65 18.13
N LYS A 14 1.15 -4.56 18.71
CA LYS A 14 1.42 -3.32 17.97
C LYS A 14 2.42 -3.53 16.84
N VAL A 15 3.49 -4.28 17.11
CA VAL A 15 4.49 -4.62 16.07
C VAL A 15 3.86 -5.48 14.98
N ALA A 16 3.07 -6.49 15.33
CA ALA A 16 2.38 -7.34 14.37
C ALA A 16 1.42 -6.55 13.48
N GLN A 17 0.61 -5.67 14.07
CA GLN A 17 -0.33 -4.82 13.33
C GLN A 17 0.38 -3.84 12.40
N ARG A 18 1.50 -3.25 12.84
CA ARG A 18 2.33 -2.40 11.97
C ARG A 18 2.86 -3.18 10.77
N ILE A 19 3.40 -4.37 10.99
CA ILE A 19 3.91 -5.24 9.91
C ILE A 19 2.79 -5.60 8.93
N GLN A 20 1.60 -5.94 9.42
CA GLN A 20 0.46 -6.23 8.57
C GLN A 20 0.04 -5.03 7.71
N ALA A 21 -0.05 -3.83 8.29
CA ALA A 21 -0.39 -2.61 7.55
C ALA A 21 0.67 -2.27 6.49
N ARG A 22 1.96 -2.41 6.82
CA ARG A 22 3.06 -2.27 5.86
C ARG A 22 2.92 -3.28 4.71
N ASN A 23 2.74 -4.55 5.03
CA ASN A 23 2.65 -5.62 4.03
C ASN A 23 1.45 -5.43 3.10
N ALA A 24 0.34 -4.86 3.59
CA ALA A 24 -0.82 -4.54 2.78
C ALA A 24 -0.49 -3.45 1.73
N LEU A 25 0.12 -2.34 2.17
CA LEU A 25 0.57 -1.28 1.26
C LEU A 25 1.61 -1.78 0.26
N GLU A 26 2.60 -2.54 0.72
CA GLU A 26 3.66 -3.12 -0.09
C GLU A 26 3.08 -4.07 -1.15
N SER A 27 2.24 -5.03 -0.74
CA SER A 27 1.61 -6.00 -1.63
C SER A 27 0.73 -5.31 -2.68
N TYR A 28 -0.11 -4.36 -2.27
CA TYR A 28 -1.01 -3.68 -3.20
C TYR A 28 -0.23 -2.84 -4.23
N SER A 29 0.82 -2.12 -3.79
CA SER A 29 1.69 -1.33 -4.67
C SER A 29 2.38 -2.21 -5.71
N TYR A 30 2.97 -3.33 -5.30
CA TYR A 30 3.66 -4.24 -6.23
C TYR A 30 2.70 -5.01 -7.14
N ASN A 31 1.56 -5.45 -6.63
CA ASN A 31 0.54 -6.10 -7.46
C ASN A 31 0.04 -5.15 -8.55
N LEU A 32 -0.28 -3.91 -8.21
CA LEU A 32 -0.73 -2.92 -9.18
C LEU A 32 0.37 -2.59 -10.20
N ARG A 33 1.64 -2.48 -9.74
CA ARG A 33 2.78 -2.30 -10.65
C ARG A 33 2.88 -3.43 -11.67
N ASN A 34 2.79 -4.68 -11.22
CA ASN A 34 2.83 -5.85 -12.09
C ASN A 34 1.66 -5.84 -13.08
N THR A 35 0.47 -5.46 -12.62
CA THR A 35 -0.71 -5.28 -13.47
C THR A 35 -0.46 -4.25 -14.59
N LEU A 36 0.17 -3.10 -14.29
CA LEU A 36 0.51 -2.10 -15.30
C LEU A 36 1.63 -2.49 -16.27
N GLN A 37 2.45 -3.47 -15.88
CA GLN A 37 3.50 -4.03 -16.73
C GLN A 37 2.99 -5.14 -17.64
N ASP A 38 1.82 -5.74 -17.35
CA ASP A 38 1.19 -6.70 -18.23
C ASP A 38 0.67 -6.01 -19.50
N GLU A 39 1.16 -6.38 -20.67
CA GLU A 39 0.82 -5.72 -21.94
C GLU A 39 -0.68 -5.79 -22.27
N LYS A 40 -1.39 -6.85 -21.84
CA LYS A 40 -2.84 -7.00 -22.08
C LYS A 40 -3.65 -5.99 -21.28
N VAL A 41 -3.08 -5.51 -20.19
CA VAL A 41 -3.61 -4.46 -19.34
C VAL A 41 -3.17 -3.09 -19.80
N ALA A 42 -1.86 -2.92 -20.01
CA ALA A 42 -1.26 -1.62 -20.30
C ALA A 42 -1.85 -0.99 -21.57
N GLY A 43 -2.27 -1.81 -22.54
CA GLY A 43 -2.94 -1.34 -23.75
C GLY A 43 -4.40 -0.90 -23.57
N LYS A 44 -5.02 -1.19 -22.42
CA LYS A 44 -6.41 -0.79 -22.11
C LYS A 44 -6.51 0.52 -21.35
N ILE A 45 -5.45 0.89 -20.63
CA ILE A 45 -5.39 2.10 -19.80
C ILE A 45 -4.80 3.23 -20.66
N ASP A 46 -5.42 4.41 -20.63
CA ASP A 46 -4.88 5.55 -21.36
C ASP A 46 -3.56 6.05 -20.74
N ILE A 47 -2.75 6.77 -21.53
CA ILE A 47 -1.40 7.20 -21.13
C ILE A 47 -1.41 8.10 -19.90
N ASP A 48 -2.42 8.95 -19.73
CA ASP A 48 -2.51 9.88 -18.60
C ASP A 48 -2.85 9.13 -17.30
N ASP A 49 -3.84 8.25 -17.38
CA ASP A 49 -4.23 7.36 -16.28
C ASP A 49 -3.09 6.40 -15.89
N LYS A 50 -2.39 5.83 -16.88
CA LYS A 50 -1.24 4.95 -16.64
C LYS A 50 -0.12 5.69 -15.89
N ARG A 51 0.20 6.92 -16.32
CA ARG A 51 1.22 7.75 -15.66
C ARG A 51 0.84 8.06 -14.21
N LYS A 52 -0.41 8.46 -13.95
CA LYS A 52 -0.90 8.70 -12.58
C LYS A 52 -0.74 7.47 -11.70
N LEU A 53 -1.07 6.29 -12.21
CA LEU A 53 -0.89 5.04 -11.48
C LEU A 53 0.60 4.73 -11.25
N GLU A 54 1.46 4.90 -12.25
CA GLU A 54 2.90 4.70 -12.08
C GLU A 54 3.50 5.66 -11.03
N ASP A 55 3.11 6.93 -11.04
CA ASP A 55 3.55 7.93 -10.06
C ASP A 55 3.09 7.58 -8.65
N VAL A 56 1.80 7.26 -8.44
CA VAL A 56 1.28 6.96 -7.10
C VAL A 56 1.85 5.63 -6.56
N ILE A 57 2.12 4.65 -7.42
CA ILE A 57 2.81 3.40 -7.05
C ILE A 57 4.23 3.69 -6.61
N LYS A 58 4.96 4.48 -7.39
CA LYS A 58 6.34 4.84 -7.06
C LYS A 58 6.39 5.61 -5.74
N GLU A 59 5.48 6.55 -5.54
CA GLU A 59 5.37 7.31 -4.29
C GLU A 59 5.08 6.39 -3.09
N ALA A 60 4.14 5.44 -3.22
CA ALA A 60 3.84 4.48 -2.17
C ALA A 60 5.05 3.60 -1.83
N ILE A 61 5.75 3.09 -2.85
CA ILE A 61 6.98 2.28 -2.69
C ILE A 61 8.06 3.07 -1.94
N THR A 62 8.40 4.25 -2.46
CA THR A 62 9.40 5.11 -1.81
C THR A 62 8.99 5.49 -0.39
N TRP A 63 7.70 5.71 -0.14
CA TRP A 63 7.22 6.05 1.18
C TRP A 63 7.43 4.92 2.18
N PHE A 64 6.97 3.68 1.92
CA PHE A 64 7.15 2.61 2.91
C PHE A 64 8.62 2.19 3.07
N GLU A 65 9.44 2.33 2.02
CA GLU A 65 10.89 2.06 2.09
C GLU A 65 11.61 3.05 3.02
N ASN A 66 11.21 4.32 3.00
CA ASN A 66 11.79 5.38 3.83
C ASN A 66 11.16 5.49 5.22
N ASN A 67 9.98 4.91 5.43
CA ASN A 67 9.21 5.02 6.66
C ASN A 67 9.03 3.64 7.32
N GLN A 68 10.10 2.84 7.45
CA GLN A 68 10.04 1.47 8.01
C GLN A 68 9.58 1.41 9.47
N GLU A 69 9.72 2.52 10.20
CA GLU A 69 9.35 2.64 11.61
C GLU A 69 7.98 3.29 11.83
N ALA A 70 7.28 3.70 10.76
CA ALA A 70 5.97 4.33 10.83
C ALA A 70 4.96 3.49 11.61
N VAL A 71 4.01 4.15 12.27
CA VAL A 71 2.98 3.44 13.03
C VAL A 71 1.91 2.88 12.09
N LYS A 72 1.12 1.92 12.59
CA LYS A 72 0.00 1.30 11.86
C LYS A 72 -0.87 2.34 11.15
N GLU A 73 -1.27 3.39 11.87
CA GLU A 73 -2.18 4.42 11.37
C GLU A 73 -1.59 5.20 10.18
N GLU A 74 -0.28 5.41 10.14
CA GLU A 74 0.39 6.07 9.01
C GLU A 74 0.42 5.18 7.77
N TYR A 75 0.69 3.87 7.94
CA TYR A 75 0.58 2.90 6.84
C TYR A 75 -0.85 2.82 6.29
N GLU A 76 -1.86 2.77 7.17
CA GLU A 76 -3.27 2.72 6.77
C GLU A 76 -3.71 4.01 6.06
N GLN A 77 -3.26 5.19 6.53
CA GLN A 77 -3.53 6.46 5.85
C GLN A 77 -2.85 6.52 4.48
N LYS A 78 -1.60 6.08 4.39
CA LYS A 78 -0.88 6.04 3.11
C LYS A 78 -1.56 5.09 2.12
N GLN A 79 -2.00 3.92 2.58
CA GLN A 79 -2.76 2.97 1.78
C GLN A 79 -4.07 3.58 1.27
N LYS A 80 -4.84 4.24 2.13
CA LYS A 80 -6.08 4.91 1.71
C LYS A 80 -5.85 5.96 0.63
N SER A 81 -4.85 6.82 0.82
CA SER A 81 -4.51 7.86 -0.17
C SER A 81 -4.08 7.25 -1.52
N PHE A 82 -3.35 6.14 -1.48
CA PHE A 82 -2.99 5.37 -2.67
C PHE A 82 -4.24 4.79 -3.36
N GLU A 83 -5.13 4.14 -2.59
CA GLU A 83 -6.39 3.55 -3.05
C GLU A 83 -7.37 4.59 -3.63
N GLU A 84 -7.47 5.79 -3.05
CA GLU A 84 -8.31 6.89 -3.53
C GLU A 84 -7.93 7.35 -4.94
N THR A 85 -6.66 7.22 -5.30
CA THR A 85 -6.16 7.53 -6.66
C THR A 85 -6.25 6.31 -7.57
N ALA A 86 -5.84 5.14 -7.08
CA ALA A 86 -5.74 3.94 -7.89
C ALA A 86 -7.09 3.32 -8.25
N ASN A 87 -8.01 3.22 -7.29
CA ASN A 87 -9.28 2.52 -7.47
C ASN A 87 -10.18 3.15 -8.54
N PRO A 88 -10.37 4.48 -8.62
CA PRO A 88 -11.20 5.08 -9.67
C PRO A 88 -10.66 4.81 -11.08
N ILE A 89 -9.33 4.85 -11.25
CA ILE A 89 -8.68 4.59 -12.54
C ILE A 89 -8.83 3.11 -12.89
N MET A 90 -8.59 2.20 -11.94
CA MET A 90 -8.78 0.77 -12.17
C MET A 90 -10.24 0.45 -12.48
N MET A 91 -11.21 1.04 -11.76
CA MET A 91 -12.63 0.83 -12.03
C MET A 91 -13.06 1.35 -13.41
N LYS A 92 -12.49 2.48 -13.87
CA LYS A 92 -12.76 3.01 -15.22
C LYS A 92 -12.38 2.04 -16.35
N HIS A 93 -11.32 1.24 -16.16
CA HIS A 93 -10.77 0.36 -17.20
C HIS A 93 -11.08 -1.13 -17.01
N TYR A 94 -11.52 -1.53 -15.80
CA TYR A 94 -11.81 -2.93 -15.44
C TYR A 94 -13.21 -3.18 -14.85
N GLY A 95 -13.92 -2.12 -14.48
CA GLY A 95 -15.29 -2.20 -13.97
C GLY A 95 -16.33 -2.45 -15.06
#